data_AF-A0A0F9N705-F1
#
_entry.id   AF-A0A0F9N705-F1
#
_cell.length_a   1.000
_cell.length_b   1.000
_cell.length_c   1.000
_cell.angle_alpha   90.00
_cell.angle_beta   90.00
_cell.angle_gamma   90.00
#
_symmetry.space_group_name_H-M   'P 1'
#
loop_
_entity.id
_entity.type
_entity.pdbx_description
1 polymer ?
#
loop_
_entity_poly.entity_id
_entity_poly.type
_entity_poly.pdbx_seq_one_letter_code
_entity_poly.pdbx_strand_id
1 'polypeptide(L)'
;PGSKNSGVSTSDISPRIVVLVHGLCLSHEYWKGNNEGDLGTELQRAQGVTPLYLQYNTGRHISSNGRELSRQLKSLVEAWPVNVEELTLIGHSMGGLVIRSACWYGAELGLSWTGLLKSALYLGSPHHGSAVAKAGNLLTFVMKKFRYARPFALGEHTSAGIKDLRHGNLLDEDWEGIDQDDFHPDYRKPVPLLEGTQHYFIAAAVGNDVSGFTSMMVGDLLVRLGSAKGQHSDNLKTLSIRPENCRVFEKLSHLDLLDNKVVHDQILEWLA
;
A
#
# COMPACT_ATOMS: atom_id res chain seq x y z
N PRO A 1 16.88 7.12 27.45
CA PRO A 1 18.01 7.90 26.88
C PRO A 1 17.75 8.20 25.40
N GLY A 2 17.34 9.44 25.12
CA GLY A 2 17.46 10.11 23.81
C GLY A 2 16.57 9.62 22.67
N SER A 3 15.25 9.90 22.72
CA SER A 3 14.47 10.01 21.49
C SER A 3 14.90 11.29 20.77
N LYS A 4 15.77 11.17 19.76
CA LYS A 4 15.99 12.27 18.83
C LYS A 4 14.69 12.45 18.04
N ASN A 5 13.97 13.52 18.35
CA ASN A 5 12.96 14.07 17.45
C ASN A 5 13.67 14.37 16.12
N SER A 6 13.43 13.53 15.11
CA SER A 6 13.80 13.81 13.73
C SER A 6 12.81 14.85 13.20
N GLY A 7 12.97 16.10 13.63
CA GLY A 7 12.38 17.23 12.94
C GLY A 7 13.04 17.33 11.57
N VAL A 8 12.23 17.44 10.52
CA VAL A 8 12.67 17.74 9.17
C VAL A 8 13.51 19.02 9.24
N SER A 9 14.79 18.95 8.88
CA SER A 9 15.64 20.14 8.79
C SER A 9 15.11 21.03 7.66
N THR A 10 15.22 22.36 7.77
CA THR A 10 14.76 23.28 6.71
C THR A 10 15.47 23.07 5.37
N SER A 11 16.63 22.37 5.37
CA SER A 11 17.36 21.92 4.18
C SER A 11 16.68 20.78 3.41
N ASP A 12 15.68 20.13 4.02
CA ASP A 12 15.11 18.87 3.53
C ASP A 12 13.69 19.06 2.96
N ILE A 13 13.22 20.32 2.89
CA ILE A 13 11.90 20.72 2.38
C ILE A 13 11.98 20.94 0.86
N SER A 14 11.17 20.19 0.12
CA SER A 14 11.09 20.19 -1.35
C SER A 14 9.65 20.44 -1.80
N PRO A 15 9.42 21.06 -2.97
CA PRO A 15 8.07 21.12 -3.57
C PRO A 15 7.55 19.74 -4.01
N ARG A 16 8.40 18.71 -4.01
CA ARG A 16 8.06 17.34 -4.37
C ARG A 16 8.07 16.46 -3.13
N ILE A 17 6.93 15.86 -2.82
CA ILE A 17 6.70 15.09 -1.61
C ILE A 17 6.46 13.62 -1.97
N VAL A 18 7.09 12.71 -1.24
CA VAL A 18 6.76 11.27 -1.27
C VAL A 18 6.14 10.89 0.07
N VAL A 19 4.96 10.28 0.07
CA VAL A 19 4.35 9.71 1.28
C VAL A 19 4.38 8.19 1.21
N LEU A 20 5.08 7.57 2.16
CA LEU A 20 5.18 6.13 2.32
C LEU A 20 4.10 5.63 3.30
N VAL A 21 3.27 4.69 2.84
CA VAL A 21 2.12 4.15 3.58
C VAL A 21 2.37 2.68 3.87
N HIS A 22 2.63 2.37 5.14
CA HIS A 22 2.96 1.00 5.56
C HIS A 22 1.73 0.06 5.54
N GLY A 23 2.00 -1.25 5.52
CA GLY A 23 0.99 -2.31 5.60
C GLY A 23 0.55 -2.67 7.03
N LEU A 24 -0.30 -3.70 7.11
CA LEU A 24 -0.87 -4.24 8.35
C LEU A 24 0.20 -4.59 9.39
N CYS A 25 -0.01 -4.18 10.65
CA CYS A 25 0.89 -4.45 11.79
C CYS A 25 2.34 -3.95 11.62
N LEU A 26 2.60 -3.14 10.59
CA LEU A 26 3.85 -2.42 10.41
C LEU A 26 3.77 -1.03 11.05
N SER A 27 4.92 -0.38 11.08
CA SER A 27 5.12 1.02 11.41
C SER A 27 6.07 1.64 10.38
N HIS A 28 6.29 2.95 10.45
CA HIS A 28 7.29 3.63 9.62
C HIS A 28 8.71 3.03 9.74
N GLU A 29 9.02 2.33 10.84
CA GLU A 29 10.34 1.72 11.07
C GLU A 29 10.66 0.60 10.07
N TYR A 30 9.64 0.01 9.45
CA TYR A 30 9.83 -1.12 8.55
C TYR A 30 10.28 -0.73 7.14
N TRP A 31 10.17 0.55 6.78
CA TRP A 31 10.82 1.08 5.59
C TRP A 31 12.33 1.16 5.75
N LYS A 32 12.86 1.11 6.99
CA LYS A 32 14.29 1.28 7.25
C LYS A 32 15.15 0.03 6.99
N GLY A 33 14.53 -1.08 6.62
CA GLY A 33 15.23 -2.33 6.31
C GLY A 33 16.04 -2.90 7.48
N ASN A 34 16.57 -4.10 7.31
CA ASN A 34 17.50 -4.71 8.25
C ASN A 34 18.95 -4.39 7.92
N ASN A 35 19.31 -4.00 6.68
CA ASN A 35 20.68 -3.63 6.30
C ASN A 35 20.86 -2.89 4.95
N GLU A 36 19.85 -2.69 4.09
CA GLU A 36 20.08 -2.21 2.70
C GLU A 36 19.67 -0.76 2.38
N GLY A 37 18.97 -0.07 3.28
CA GLY A 37 18.66 1.35 3.12
C GLY A 37 17.17 1.63 3.12
N ASP A 38 16.81 2.79 3.65
CA ASP A 38 15.44 3.26 3.71
C ASP A 38 15.01 3.85 2.35
N LEU A 39 13.94 3.33 1.75
CA LEU A 39 13.45 3.76 0.43
C LEU A 39 13.21 5.28 0.35
N GLY A 40 12.66 5.88 1.41
CA GLY A 40 12.44 7.33 1.45
C GLY A 40 13.76 8.11 1.44
N THR A 41 14.76 7.66 2.18
CA THR A 41 16.13 8.23 2.16
C THR A 41 16.82 8.02 0.80
N GLU A 42 16.59 6.90 0.12
CA GLU A 42 17.09 6.67 -1.24
C GLU A 42 16.47 7.65 -2.24
N LEU A 43 15.14 7.79 -2.22
CA LEU A 43 14.42 8.74 -3.06
C LEU A 43 14.84 10.19 -2.80
N GLN A 44 15.01 10.57 -1.53
CA GLN A 44 15.51 11.89 -1.17
C GLN A 44 16.89 12.15 -1.77
N ARG A 45 17.82 11.19 -1.66
CA ARG A 45 19.18 11.35 -2.20
C ARG A 45 19.22 11.39 -3.72
N ALA A 46 18.43 10.54 -4.38
CA ALA A 46 18.45 10.42 -5.83
C ALA A 46 17.68 11.53 -6.54
N GLN A 47 16.56 11.97 -5.95
CA GLN A 47 15.60 12.84 -6.63
C GLN A 47 15.33 14.15 -5.89
N GLY A 48 15.84 14.36 -4.66
CA GLY A 48 15.64 15.60 -3.91
C GLY A 48 14.19 15.83 -3.46
N VAL A 49 13.43 14.75 -3.26
CA VAL A 49 12.07 14.79 -2.71
C VAL A 49 12.10 14.82 -1.18
N THR A 50 11.02 15.28 -0.54
CA THR A 50 10.84 15.14 0.91
C THR A 50 10.05 13.88 1.23
N PRO A 51 10.66 12.85 1.87
CA PRO A 51 9.95 11.65 2.26
C PRO A 51 9.19 11.87 3.58
N LEU A 52 7.92 11.48 3.60
CA LEU A 52 7.05 11.47 4.77
C LEU A 52 6.52 10.05 4.98
N TYR A 53 6.34 9.65 6.23
CA TYR A 53 5.87 8.30 6.57
C TYR A 53 4.55 8.40 7.31
N LEU A 54 3.50 7.83 6.73
CA LEU A 54 2.19 7.83 7.36
C LEU A 54 2.21 6.92 8.59
N GLN A 55 1.72 7.42 9.71
CA GLN A 55 1.35 6.60 10.86
C GLN A 55 -0.17 6.57 10.95
N TYR A 56 -0.74 5.36 10.96
CA TYR A 56 -2.20 5.20 11.02
C TYR A 56 -2.59 3.89 11.72
N ASN A 57 -3.84 3.81 12.17
CA ASN A 57 -4.35 2.63 12.83
C ASN A 57 -4.81 1.58 11.80
N THR A 58 -3.92 0.64 11.49
CA THR A 58 -4.17 -0.50 10.58
C THR A 58 -5.30 -1.43 11.05
N GLY A 59 -5.76 -1.29 12.31
CA GLY A 59 -6.92 -2.01 12.83
C GLY A 59 -8.27 -1.43 12.42
N ARG A 60 -8.34 -0.17 11.98
CA ARG A 60 -9.57 0.46 11.45
C ARG A 60 -9.85 -0.01 10.03
N HIS A 61 -11.10 0.17 9.59
CA HIS A 61 -11.48 -0.05 8.19
C HIS A 61 -10.57 0.72 7.23
N ILE A 62 -10.29 0.12 6.08
CA ILE A 62 -9.46 0.72 5.03
C ILE A 62 -10.12 2.01 4.53
N SER A 63 -11.44 2.04 4.38
CA SER A 63 -12.19 3.25 4.01
C SER A 63 -12.08 4.37 5.05
N SER A 64 -12.16 4.03 6.33
CA SER A 64 -11.94 4.99 7.43
C SER A 64 -10.53 5.59 7.39
N ASN A 65 -9.51 4.76 7.14
CA ASN A 65 -8.12 5.21 7.00
C ASN A 65 -7.91 6.01 5.71
N GLY A 66 -8.55 5.64 4.61
CA GLY A 66 -8.49 6.35 3.32
C GLY A 66 -9.09 7.75 3.41
N ARG A 67 -10.27 7.91 4.03
CA ARG A 67 -10.85 9.25 4.30
C ARG A 67 -9.92 10.12 5.12
N GLU A 68 -9.36 9.54 6.17
CA GLU A 68 -8.45 10.26 7.06
C GLU A 68 -7.18 10.69 6.32
N LEU A 69 -6.55 9.77 5.57
CA LEU A 69 -5.39 10.09 4.74
C LEU A 69 -5.71 11.18 3.72
N SER A 70 -6.86 11.11 3.05
CA SER A 70 -7.28 12.13 2.07
C SER A 70 -7.38 13.54 2.70
N ARG A 71 -7.94 13.64 3.92
CA ARG A 71 -7.96 14.91 4.67
C ARG A 71 -6.57 15.36 5.10
N GLN A 72 -5.73 14.42 5.54
CA GLN A 72 -4.36 14.74 5.94
C GLN A 72 -3.52 15.21 4.76
N LEU A 73 -3.68 14.63 3.57
CA LEU A 73 -2.99 15.07 2.34
C LEU A 73 -3.43 16.48 1.93
N LYS A 74 -4.73 16.80 2.04
CA LYS A 74 -5.22 18.18 1.85
C LYS A 74 -4.52 19.15 2.80
N SER A 75 -4.58 18.87 4.11
CA SER A 75 -3.98 19.75 5.13
C SER A 75 -2.47 19.86 4.98
N LEU A 76 -1.81 18.76 4.58
CA LEU A 76 -0.37 18.73 4.31
C LEU A 76 0.00 19.67 3.17
N VAL A 77 -0.70 19.58 2.03
CA VAL A 77 -0.45 20.43 0.86
C VAL A 77 -0.71 21.90 1.18
N GLU A 78 -1.80 22.21 1.88
CA GLU A 78 -2.18 23.58 2.24
C GLU A 78 -1.21 24.23 3.24
N ALA A 79 -0.62 23.42 4.13
CA ALA A 79 0.31 23.90 5.15
C ALA A 79 1.78 23.70 4.77
N TRP A 80 2.07 23.19 3.58
CA TRP A 80 3.45 22.91 3.18
C TRP A 80 4.25 24.23 3.08
N PRO A 81 5.51 24.30 3.57
CA PRO A 81 6.26 25.56 3.63
C PRO A 81 6.60 26.19 2.28
N VAL A 82 6.53 25.40 1.20
CA VAL A 82 6.71 25.84 -0.19
C VAL A 82 5.53 25.35 -1.03
N ASN A 83 5.30 25.94 -2.19
CA ASN A 83 4.24 25.45 -3.08
C ASN A 83 4.52 24.01 -3.51
N VAL A 84 3.60 23.09 -3.24
CA VAL A 84 3.71 21.70 -3.68
C VAL A 84 3.48 21.62 -5.18
N GLU A 85 4.45 21.03 -5.89
CA GLU A 85 4.39 20.80 -7.34
C GLU A 85 4.01 19.35 -7.66
N GLU A 86 4.42 18.43 -6.79
CA GLU A 86 4.25 17.00 -7.01
C GLU A 86 4.05 16.24 -5.70
N LEU A 87 3.09 15.34 -5.72
CA LEU A 87 2.88 14.32 -4.71
C LEU A 87 3.06 12.94 -5.33
N THR A 88 3.80 12.08 -4.63
CA THR A 88 3.92 10.65 -4.93
C THR A 88 3.51 9.85 -3.70
N LEU A 89 2.68 8.81 -3.89
CA LEU A 89 2.25 7.92 -2.80
C LEU A 89 2.80 6.51 -3.03
N ILE A 90 3.42 5.91 -2.02
CA ILE A 90 3.97 4.55 -2.10
C ILE A 90 3.34 3.71 -0.99
N GLY A 91 2.53 2.72 -1.36
CA GLY A 91 1.83 1.86 -0.42
C GLY A 91 2.33 0.44 -0.46
N HIS A 92 2.67 -0.10 0.70
CA HIS A 92 2.94 -1.54 0.84
C HIS A 92 1.71 -2.26 1.37
N SER A 93 1.34 -3.38 0.74
CA SER A 93 0.26 -4.25 1.21
C SER A 93 -1.06 -3.50 1.40
N MET A 94 -1.63 -3.54 2.61
CA MET A 94 -2.78 -2.72 3.03
C MET A 94 -2.62 -1.22 2.71
N GLY A 95 -1.40 -0.68 2.80
CA GLY A 95 -1.14 0.73 2.53
C GLY A 95 -1.50 1.17 1.12
N GLY A 96 -1.35 0.28 0.12
CA GLY A 96 -1.80 0.56 -1.24
C GLY A 96 -3.33 0.62 -1.38
N LEU A 97 -4.06 -0.15 -0.58
CA LEU A 97 -5.52 -0.05 -0.51
C LEU A 97 -5.95 1.24 0.18
N VAL A 98 -5.26 1.66 1.24
CA VAL A 98 -5.49 2.95 1.91
C VAL A 98 -5.27 4.11 0.94
N ILE A 99 -4.22 4.06 0.10
CA ILE A 99 -3.99 5.04 -0.98
C ILE A 99 -5.16 5.06 -1.96
N ARG A 100 -5.60 3.90 -2.47
CA ARG A 100 -6.74 3.84 -3.41
C ARG A 100 -8.02 4.41 -2.81
N SER A 101 -8.29 4.08 -1.56
CA SER A 101 -9.43 4.64 -0.83
C SER A 101 -9.30 6.16 -0.66
N ALA A 102 -8.12 6.67 -0.30
CA ALA A 102 -7.87 8.10 -0.18
C ALA A 102 -8.05 8.84 -1.51
N CYS A 103 -7.58 8.28 -2.63
CA CYS A 103 -7.78 8.82 -3.97
C CYS A 103 -9.27 8.91 -4.32
N TRP A 104 -10.05 7.86 -4.03
CA TRP A 104 -11.51 7.87 -4.25
C TRP A 104 -12.19 9.00 -3.48
N TYR A 105 -11.98 9.07 -2.16
CA TYR A 105 -12.59 10.13 -1.35
C TYR A 105 -12.07 11.52 -1.67
N GLY A 106 -10.80 11.64 -2.07
CA GLY A 106 -10.22 12.91 -2.51
C GLY A 106 -10.86 13.40 -3.81
N ALA A 107 -11.06 12.51 -4.78
CA ALA A 107 -11.69 12.83 -6.05
C ALA A 107 -13.18 13.17 -5.87
N GLU A 108 -13.91 12.37 -5.11
CA GLU A 108 -15.34 12.58 -4.83
C GLU A 108 -15.60 13.94 -4.16
N LEU A 109 -14.69 14.37 -3.28
CA LEU A 109 -14.77 15.66 -2.59
C LEU A 109 -14.12 16.83 -3.36
N GLY A 110 -13.55 16.58 -4.54
CA GLY A 110 -12.87 17.60 -5.35
C GLY A 110 -11.66 18.24 -4.64
N LEU A 111 -10.92 17.48 -3.84
CA LEU A 111 -9.78 18.01 -3.08
C LEU A 111 -8.59 18.28 -4.00
N SER A 112 -7.97 19.46 -3.85
CA SER A 112 -6.90 19.94 -4.74
C SER A 112 -5.66 19.04 -4.79
N TRP A 113 -5.35 18.31 -3.72
CA TRP A 113 -4.19 17.42 -3.67
C TRP A 113 -4.24 16.31 -4.73
N THR A 114 -5.43 15.90 -5.19
CA THR A 114 -5.56 14.84 -6.20
C THR A 114 -4.97 15.27 -7.55
N GLY A 115 -5.04 16.56 -7.89
CA GLY A 115 -4.40 17.12 -9.09
C GLY A 115 -2.87 17.20 -9.00
N LEU A 116 -2.31 17.11 -7.79
CA LEU A 116 -0.87 17.09 -7.54
C LEU A 116 -0.30 15.67 -7.52
N LEU A 117 -1.16 14.64 -7.43
CA LEU A 117 -0.73 13.24 -7.38
C LEU A 117 -0.23 12.79 -8.76
N LYS A 118 1.10 12.79 -8.95
CA LYS A 118 1.73 12.36 -10.21
C LYS A 118 1.89 10.86 -10.28
N SER A 119 2.30 10.23 -9.18
CA SER A 119 2.59 8.81 -9.15
C SER A 119 2.02 8.12 -7.91
N ALA A 120 1.50 6.91 -8.09
CA ALA A 120 1.08 6.02 -7.01
C ALA A 120 1.63 4.61 -7.22
N LEU A 121 2.40 4.12 -6.26
CA LEU A 121 3.07 2.83 -6.31
C LEU A 121 2.48 1.86 -5.29
N TYR A 122 2.29 0.61 -5.70
CA TYR A 122 1.61 -0.42 -4.93
C TYR A 122 2.49 -1.66 -4.81
N LEU A 123 3.12 -1.83 -3.65
CA LEU A 123 4.05 -2.92 -3.37
C LEU A 123 3.30 -4.08 -2.73
N GLY A 124 3.07 -5.16 -3.47
CA GLY A 124 2.36 -6.36 -2.99
C GLY A 124 0.93 -6.07 -2.51
N SER A 125 0.28 -5.04 -3.04
CA SER A 125 -1.04 -4.62 -2.54
C SER A 125 -2.13 -5.63 -2.95
N PRO A 126 -2.94 -6.15 -2.03
CA PRO A 126 -4.01 -7.10 -2.36
C PRO A 126 -5.24 -6.38 -2.94
N HIS A 127 -5.12 -5.84 -4.17
CA HIS A 127 -6.17 -5.04 -4.83
C HIS A 127 -7.54 -5.73 -4.89
N HIS A 128 -7.52 -7.05 -5.02
CA HIS A 128 -8.68 -7.93 -5.07
C HIS A 128 -8.65 -9.00 -3.97
N GLY A 129 -8.03 -8.62 -2.85
CA GLY A 129 -7.94 -9.42 -1.65
C GLY A 129 -6.79 -10.44 -1.64
N SER A 130 -6.70 -11.14 -0.53
CA SER A 130 -5.67 -12.16 -0.24
C SER A 130 -6.31 -13.53 -0.05
N ALA A 131 -5.85 -14.56 -0.77
CA ALA A 131 -6.44 -15.90 -0.70
C ALA A 131 -5.87 -16.82 0.39
N VAL A 132 -5.20 -16.27 1.40
CA VAL A 132 -4.78 -17.09 2.54
C VAL A 132 -6.01 -17.37 3.37
N ALA A 133 -6.53 -18.60 3.22
CA ALA A 133 -7.71 -19.14 3.88
C ALA A 133 -7.89 -18.56 5.30
N LYS A 134 -8.94 -17.75 5.48
CA LYS A 134 -9.28 -17.00 6.70
C LYS A 134 -8.29 -15.85 6.99
N ALA A 135 -8.84 -14.64 7.10
CA ALA A 135 -8.18 -13.44 7.64
C ALA A 135 -7.27 -13.70 8.86
N GLY A 136 -7.66 -14.65 9.73
CA GLY A 136 -6.87 -15.10 10.87
C GLY A 136 -5.51 -15.73 10.52
N ASN A 137 -5.40 -16.53 9.45
CA ASN A 137 -4.12 -17.16 9.09
C ASN A 137 -3.13 -16.15 8.49
N LEU A 138 -3.62 -15.20 7.70
CA LEU A 138 -2.84 -14.05 7.22
C LEU A 138 -2.32 -13.25 8.42
N LEU A 139 -3.21 -12.91 9.36
CA LEU A 139 -2.86 -12.20 10.58
C LEU A 139 -1.79 -12.93 11.40
N THR A 140 -2.01 -14.22 11.68
CA THR A 140 -1.06 -15.04 12.43
C THR A 140 0.30 -15.13 11.72
N PHE A 141 0.32 -15.25 10.38
CA PHE A 141 1.57 -15.27 9.61
C PHE A 141 2.32 -13.95 9.72
N VAL A 142 1.65 -12.83 9.43
CA VAL A 142 2.20 -11.47 9.52
C VAL A 142 2.71 -11.22 10.95
N MET A 143 1.88 -11.44 11.97
CA MET A 143 2.24 -11.21 13.37
C MET A 143 3.41 -12.08 13.83
N LYS A 144 3.50 -13.35 13.40
CA LYS A 144 4.64 -14.23 13.75
C LYS A 144 5.97 -13.72 13.20
N LYS A 145 5.95 -12.97 12.10
CA LYS A 145 7.15 -12.36 11.50
C LYS A 145 7.60 -11.10 12.26
N PHE A 146 6.72 -10.46 13.02
CA PHE A 146 7.04 -9.21 13.72
C PHE A 146 7.16 -9.40 15.23
N ARG A 147 8.34 -9.07 15.77
CA ARG A 147 8.67 -9.24 17.19
C ARG A 147 7.62 -8.64 18.14
N TYR A 148 7.13 -7.45 17.83
CA TYR A 148 6.15 -6.72 18.65
C TYR A 148 4.72 -7.23 18.48
N ALA A 149 4.38 -7.79 17.33
CA ALA A 149 3.03 -8.27 17.05
C ALA A 149 2.84 -9.77 17.37
N ARG A 150 3.94 -10.52 17.50
CA ARG A 150 3.96 -11.97 17.77
C ARG A 150 3.12 -12.41 18.99
N PRO A 151 3.08 -11.67 20.12
CA PRO A 151 2.23 -12.04 21.27
C PRO A 151 0.72 -12.02 20.96
N PHE A 152 0.29 -11.30 19.92
CA PHE A 152 -1.11 -11.13 19.54
C PHE A 152 -1.56 -12.10 18.44
N ALA A 153 -0.68 -12.98 17.95
CA ALA A 153 -0.91 -13.85 16.79
C ALA A 153 -1.99 -14.94 16.96
N LEU A 154 -2.57 -15.09 18.16
CA LEU A 154 -3.51 -16.15 18.55
C LEU A 154 -4.93 -15.64 18.87
N GLY A 155 -5.23 -14.36 18.66
CA GLY A 155 -6.57 -13.81 18.90
C GLY A 155 -7.60 -14.30 17.88
N GLU A 156 -8.80 -14.67 18.35
CA GLU A 156 -9.92 -15.09 17.49
C GLU A 156 -10.60 -13.91 16.78
N HIS A 157 -10.42 -12.69 17.28
CA HIS A 157 -11.00 -11.49 16.67
C HIS A 157 -10.03 -10.84 15.69
N THR A 158 -10.44 -10.76 14.43
CA THR A 158 -9.73 -10.01 13.40
C THR A 158 -10.20 -8.56 13.41
N SER A 159 -9.27 -7.62 13.29
CA SER A 159 -9.60 -6.19 13.21
C SER A 159 -10.34 -5.86 11.91
N ALA A 160 -11.07 -4.75 11.91
CA ALA A 160 -11.79 -4.26 10.73
C ALA A 160 -10.90 -4.15 9.48
N GLY A 161 -9.68 -3.63 9.64
CA GLY A 161 -8.72 -3.54 8.53
C GLY A 161 -8.35 -4.90 7.92
N ILE A 162 -8.23 -5.95 8.75
CA ILE A 162 -7.93 -7.30 8.25
C ILE A 162 -9.15 -7.89 7.53
N LYS A 163 -10.35 -7.66 8.07
CA LYS A 163 -11.60 -8.10 7.44
C LYS A 163 -11.75 -7.49 6.04
N ASP A 164 -11.41 -6.21 5.90
CA ASP A 164 -11.41 -5.50 4.61
C ASP A 164 -10.41 -6.09 3.58
N LEU A 165 -9.32 -6.73 4.01
CA LEU A 165 -8.36 -7.37 3.09
C LEU A 165 -8.93 -8.62 2.39
N ARG A 166 -10.06 -9.17 2.84
CA ARG A 166 -10.65 -10.38 2.26
C ARG A 166 -10.90 -10.21 0.76
N HIS A 167 -11.54 -9.11 0.40
CA HIS A 167 -11.82 -8.75 -0.99
C HIS A 167 -11.02 -7.50 -1.42
N GLY A 168 -10.45 -6.74 -0.47
CA GLY A 168 -9.85 -5.43 -0.73
C GLY A 168 -10.92 -4.33 -0.71
N ASN A 169 -11.70 -4.27 0.36
CA ASN A 169 -12.72 -3.24 0.59
C ASN A 169 -12.06 -1.86 0.67
N LEU A 170 -12.64 -0.87 -0.01
CA LEU A 170 -12.10 0.50 -0.10
C LEU A 170 -13.09 1.57 0.34
N LEU A 171 -14.39 1.27 0.29
CA LEU A 171 -15.48 2.19 0.58
C LEU A 171 -16.17 1.81 1.90
N ASP A 172 -17.00 2.70 2.44
CA ASP A 172 -17.80 2.35 3.64
C ASP A 172 -18.89 1.34 3.27
N GLU A 173 -19.49 1.55 2.11
CA GLU A 173 -20.56 0.74 1.53
C GLU A 173 -20.12 -0.71 1.26
N ASP A 174 -18.80 -0.98 1.23
CA ASP A 174 -18.25 -2.32 1.05
C ASP A 174 -18.36 -3.20 2.32
N TRP A 175 -18.64 -2.61 3.49
CA TRP A 175 -18.75 -3.33 4.76
C TRP A 175 -19.96 -2.91 5.61
N GLU A 176 -20.54 -1.73 5.38
CA GLU A 176 -21.75 -1.31 6.07
C GLU A 176 -22.92 -2.26 5.80
N GLY A 177 -23.55 -2.74 6.89
CA GLY A 177 -24.67 -3.69 6.81
C GLY A 177 -24.28 -5.12 6.44
N ILE A 178 -22.99 -5.43 6.32
CA ILE A 178 -22.48 -6.78 6.06
C ILE A 178 -21.84 -7.33 7.32
N ASP A 179 -22.26 -8.52 7.76
CA ASP A 179 -21.49 -9.27 8.75
C ASP A 179 -20.22 -9.82 8.11
N GLN A 180 -19.08 -9.18 8.41
CA GLN A 180 -17.78 -9.53 7.86
C GLN A 180 -17.17 -10.80 8.48
N ASP A 181 -17.73 -11.32 9.58
CA ASP A 181 -17.32 -12.60 10.16
C ASP A 181 -17.89 -13.78 9.37
N ASP A 182 -19.05 -13.59 8.72
CA ASP A 182 -19.65 -14.57 7.83
C ASP A 182 -18.97 -14.64 6.46
N PHE A 183 -19.18 -15.75 5.76
CA PHE A 183 -18.77 -15.87 4.36
C PHE A 183 -19.79 -15.15 3.47
N HIS A 184 -19.30 -14.17 2.70
CA HIS A 184 -20.11 -13.46 1.72
C HIS A 184 -19.32 -13.28 0.41
N PRO A 185 -20.02 -13.26 -0.75
CA PRO A 185 -19.38 -12.98 -2.03
C PRO A 185 -18.90 -11.52 -2.10
N ASP A 186 -18.10 -11.22 -3.12
CA ASP A 186 -17.57 -9.86 -3.34
C ASP A 186 -18.67 -8.95 -3.92
N TYR A 187 -19.27 -8.13 -3.05
CA TYR A 187 -20.30 -7.13 -3.40
C TYR A 187 -19.73 -5.74 -3.69
N ARG A 188 -18.40 -5.57 -3.63
CA ARG A 188 -17.79 -4.25 -3.72
C ARG A 188 -18.13 -3.57 -5.03
N LYS A 189 -18.36 -2.26 -4.96
CA LYS A 189 -18.40 -1.42 -6.15
C LYS A 189 -17.01 -1.36 -6.77
N PRO A 190 -16.87 -1.45 -8.10
CA PRO A 190 -15.59 -1.19 -8.75
C PRO A 190 -15.09 0.23 -8.46
N VAL A 191 -13.87 0.33 -7.93
CA VAL A 191 -13.17 1.60 -7.68
C VAL A 191 -12.01 1.73 -8.68
N PRO A 192 -12.10 2.65 -9.66
CA PRO A 192 -11.05 2.83 -10.65
C PRO A 192 -9.78 3.42 -10.02
N LEU A 193 -8.70 3.37 -10.78
CA LEU A 193 -7.49 4.13 -10.47
C LEU A 193 -7.75 5.63 -10.71
N LEU A 194 -7.00 6.50 -10.02
CA LEU A 194 -7.22 7.95 -10.11
C LEU A 194 -6.79 8.44 -11.50
N GLU A 195 -7.69 9.13 -12.21
CA GLU A 195 -7.37 9.68 -13.52
C GLU A 195 -6.30 10.77 -13.42
N GLY A 196 -5.37 10.80 -14.39
CA GLY A 196 -4.26 11.75 -14.41
C GLY A 196 -3.06 11.36 -13.54
N THR A 197 -3.13 10.24 -12.80
CA THR A 197 -2.02 9.69 -12.01
C THR A 197 -1.38 8.48 -12.70
N GLN A 198 -0.05 8.40 -12.64
CA GLN A 198 0.70 7.22 -13.07
C GLN A 198 0.69 6.16 -11.96
N HIS A 199 0.09 5.02 -12.25
CA HIS A 199 0.01 3.91 -11.31
C HIS A 199 1.05 2.84 -11.65
N TYR A 200 1.78 2.36 -10.64
CA TYR A 200 2.78 1.30 -10.78
C TYR A 200 2.56 0.16 -9.79
N PHE A 201 2.51 -1.07 -10.29
CA PHE A 201 2.28 -2.26 -9.47
C PHE A 201 3.56 -3.08 -9.37
N ILE A 202 3.95 -3.40 -8.15
CA ILE A 202 5.04 -4.33 -7.86
C ILE A 202 4.44 -5.55 -7.18
N ALA A 203 4.61 -6.71 -7.79
CA ALA A 203 4.22 -7.98 -7.20
C ALA A 203 5.45 -8.84 -6.93
N ALA A 204 5.33 -9.77 -5.98
CA ALA A 204 6.36 -10.75 -5.68
C ALA A 204 5.82 -12.18 -5.84
N ALA A 205 6.72 -13.11 -6.15
CA ALA A 205 6.45 -14.53 -6.25
C ALA A 205 7.62 -15.33 -5.68
N VAL A 206 7.37 -16.25 -4.73
CA VAL A 206 8.45 -17.05 -4.11
C VAL A 206 8.98 -18.16 -5.03
N GLY A 207 8.23 -18.56 -6.07
CA GLY A 207 8.61 -19.61 -7.01
C GLY A 207 9.54 -19.17 -8.15
N ASN A 208 10.15 -20.14 -8.84
CA ASN A 208 11.10 -19.94 -9.94
C ASN A 208 10.46 -19.78 -11.34
N ASP A 209 9.15 -19.99 -11.49
CA ASP A 209 8.48 -19.99 -12.80
C ASP A 209 7.11 -19.30 -12.73
N VAL A 210 7.06 -18.04 -13.16
CA VAL A 210 5.80 -17.31 -13.37
C VAL A 210 5.13 -17.67 -14.71
N SER A 211 5.77 -18.50 -15.54
CA SER A 211 5.38 -18.83 -16.93
C SER A 211 4.36 -19.97 -17.09
N GLY A 212 4.01 -20.70 -16.02
CA GLY A 212 3.12 -21.88 -16.06
C GLY A 212 1.66 -21.63 -15.62
N PHE A 213 0.76 -22.56 -15.98
CA PHE A 213 -0.68 -22.55 -15.61
C PHE A 213 -0.94 -22.55 -14.08
N THR A 214 0.07 -22.87 -13.27
CA THR A 214 0.07 -22.77 -11.79
C THR A 214 0.28 -21.33 -11.26
N SER A 215 0.61 -20.36 -12.11
CA SER A 215 0.90 -18.96 -11.76
C SER A 215 -0.26 -18.21 -11.08
N MET A 216 -1.52 -18.64 -11.27
CA MET A 216 -2.68 -18.03 -10.62
C MET A 216 -2.75 -18.26 -9.10
N MET A 217 -1.98 -19.21 -8.57
CA MET A 217 -1.88 -19.51 -7.13
C MET A 217 -0.51 -19.20 -6.53
N VAL A 218 0.49 -18.89 -7.35
CA VAL A 218 1.80 -18.43 -6.87
C VAL A 218 1.67 -16.95 -6.49
N GLY A 219 2.27 -16.60 -5.36
CA GLY A 219 2.27 -15.24 -4.82
C GLY A 219 3.42 -15.06 -3.85
N ASP A 220 3.34 -14.02 -3.05
CA ASP A 220 4.42 -13.61 -2.14
C ASP A 220 4.28 -14.19 -0.72
N LEU A 221 3.52 -15.31 -0.60
CA LEU A 221 3.04 -15.99 0.61
C LEU A 221 1.82 -15.35 1.28
N LEU A 222 1.43 -14.13 0.91
CA LEU A 222 0.26 -13.45 1.49
C LEU A 222 -0.74 -13.00 0.44
N VAL A 223 -0.26 -12.48 -0.67
CA VAL A 223 -1.07 -11.93 -1.75
C VAL A 223 -0.88 -12.77 -3.00
N ARG A 224 -2.00 -13.14 -3.64
CA ARG A 224 -1.95 -13.83 -4.93
C ARG A 224 -1.40 -12.88 -5.98
N LEU A 225 -0.59 -13.40 -6.89
CA LEU A 225 -0.02 -12.62 -7.97
C LEU A 225 -1.08 -11.88 -8.81
N GLY A 226 -2.20 -12.54 -9.15
CA GLY A 226 -3.30 -11.89 -9.88
C GLY A 226 -3.87 -10.67 -9.15
N SER A 227 -4.06 -10.77 -7.83
CA SER A 227 -4.54 -9.65 -7.00
C SER A 227 -3.53 -8.51 -6.95
N ALA A 228 -2.24 -8.82 -6.74
CA ALA A 228 -1.17 -7.82 -6.74
C ALA A 228 -1.01 -7.09 -8.09
N LYS A 229 -1.36 -7.77 -9.20
CA LYS A 229 -1.38 -7.20 -10.55
C LYS A 229 -2.70 -6.51 -10.90
N GLY A 230 -3.66 -6.44 -9.98
CA GLY A 230 -4.98 -5.84 -10.21
C GLY A 230 -5.90 -6.64 -11.14
N GLN A 231 -5.60 -7.91 -11.39
CA GLN A 231 -6.40 -8.81 -12.23
C GLN A 231 -7.58 -9.38 -11.45
N HIS A 232 -8.77 -9.34 -12.06
CA HIS A 232 -9.99 -9.86 -11.48
C HIS A 232 -10.78 -10.71 -12.49
N SER A 233 -11.61 -11.65 -12.02
CA SER A 233 -12.45 -12.48 -12.88
C SER A 233 -13.62 -11.70 -13.50
N ASP A 234 -14.20 -10.78 -12.72
CA ASP A 234 -15.11 -9.74 -13.19
C ASP A 234 -14.31 -8.57 -13.78
N ASN A 235 -14.43 -8.38 -15.10
CA ASN A 235 -13.73 -7.36 -15.87
C ASN A 235 -13.98 -5.93 -15.39
N LEU A 236 -15.14 -5.65 -14.77
CA LEU A 236 -15.44 -4.31 -14.26
C LEU A 236 -14.55 -3.93 -13.08
N LYS A 237 -14.02 -4.91 -12.35
CA LYS A 237 -13.11 -4.71 -11.21
C LYS A 237 -11.63 -4.76 -11.63
N THR A 238 -11.30 -5.25 -12.82
CA THR A 238 -9.91 -5.33 -13.28
C THR A 238 -9.30 -3.92 -13.38
N LEU A 239 -8.12 -3.75 -12.79
CA LEU A 239 -7.39 -2.48 -12.84
C LEU A 239 -6.54 -2.44 -14.10
N SER A 240 -6.90 -1.55 -15.03
CA SER A 240 -6.14 -1.34 -16.26
C SER A 240 -4.82 -0.64 -15.96
N ILE A 241 -3.73 -1.42 -15.93
CA ILE A 241 -2.37 -0.92 -15.84
C ILE A 241 -1.61 -1.32 -17.11
N ARG A 242 -0.73 -0.43 -17.58
CA ARG A 242 0.13 -0.76 -18.71
C ARG A 242 1.14 -1.83 -18.29
N PRO A 243 1.49 -2.81 -19.15
CA PRO A 243 2.46 -3.85 -18.80
C PRO A 243 3.79 -3.29 -18.29
N GLU A 244 4.28 -2.18 -18.85
CA GLU A 244 5.52 -1.51 -18.44
C GLU A 244 5.48 -0.91 -17.03
N ASN A 245 4.28 -0.66 -16.50
CA ASN A 245 4.06 -0.12 -15.16
C ASN A 245 3.76 -1.23 -14.13
N CYS A 246 3.85 -2.51 -14.53
CA CYS A 246 3.63 -3.65 -13.65
C CYS A 246 4.83 -4.59 -13.68
N ARG A 247 5.56 -4.70 -12.57
CA ARG A 247 6.72 -5.60 -12.45
C ARG A 247 6.49 -6.69 -11.42
N VAL A 248 6.89 -7.91 -11.78
CA VAL A 248 6.86 -9.07 -10.89
C VAL A 248 8.29 -9.46 -10.56
N PHE A 249 8.61 -9.55 -9.27
CA PHE A 249 9.90 -10.03 -8.79
C PHE A 249 9.78 -11.47 -8.29
N GLU A 250 10.56 -12.35 -8.87
CA GLU A 250 10.65 -13.75 -8.47
C GLU A 250 11.62 -13.92 -7.30
N LYS A 251 11.46 -15.02 -6.55
CA LYS A 251 12.24 -15.37 -5.35
C LYS A 251 12.17 -14.33 -4.23
N LEU A 252 11.15 -13.48 -4.23
CA LEU A 252 10.87 -12.53 -3.16
C LEU A 252 9.57 -12.91 -2.45
N SER A 253 9.55 -12.73 -1.13
CA SER A 253 8.36 -12.77 -0.30
C SER A 253 7.73 -11.38 -0.14
N HIS A 254 6.55 -11.33 0.47
CA HIS A 254 5.79 -10.09 0.66
C HIS A 254 6.57 -9.00 1.41
N LEU A 255 7.43 -9.40 2.34
CA LEU A 255 8.21 -8.48 3.17
C LEU A 255 9.52 -8.08 2.51
N ASP A 256 10.06 -8.90 1.62
CA ASP A 256 11.29 -8.56 0.89
C ASP A 256 11.06 -7.36 -0.04
N LEU A 257 9.81 -7.09 -0.45
CA LEU A 257 9.45 -5.90 -1.23
C LEU A 257 9.76 -4.56 -0.52
N LEU A 258 9.95 -4.55 0.80
CA LEU A 258 10.25 -3.34 1.58
C LEU A 258 11.75 -3.06 1.74
N ASP A 259 12.60 -4.06 1.55
CA ASP A 259 14.03 -4.02 1.88
C ASP A 259 14.80 -4.88 0.86
N ASN A 260 14.58 -4.60 -0.42
CA ASN A 260 15.28 -5.26 -1.51
C ASN A 260 15.77 -4.23 -2.51
N LYS A 261 17.09 -4.17 -2.69
CA LYS A 261 17.73 -3.19 -3.56
C LYS A 261 17.21 -3.20 -5.01
N VAL A 262 16.88 -4.36 -5.58
CA VAL A 262 16.38 -4.45 -6.96
C VAL A 262 14.97 -3.86 -7.07
N VAL A 263 14.16 -3.99 -6.02
CA VAL A 263 12.84 -3.34 -5.94
C VAL A 263 12.99 -1.83 -5.81
N HIS A 264 13.90 -1.36 -4.96
CA HIS A 264 14.17 0.08 -4.80
C HIS A 264 14.70 0.71 -6.09
N ASP A 265 15.63 0.03 -6.79
CA ASP A 265 16.16 0.49 -8.07
C ASP A 265 15.07 0.64 -9.13
N GLN A 266 14.10 -0.29 -9.18
CA GLN A 266 12.96 -0.14 -10.08
C GLN A 266 12.09 1.07 -9.71
N ILE A 267 11.83 1.29 -8.42
CA ILE A 267 11.02 2.43 -7.96
C ILE A 267 11.71 3.74 -8.33
N LEU A 268 13.03 3.83 -8.13
CA LEU A 268 13.83 4.97 -8.53
C LEU A 268 13.79 5.20 -10.03
N GLU A 269 13.90 4.14 -10.85
CA GLU A 269 13.81 4.22 -12.31
C GLU A 269 12.45 4.76 -12.79
N TRP A 270 11.35 4.29 -12.21
CA TRP A 270 10.01 4.75 -12.59
C TRP A 270 9.71 6.19 -12.17
N LEU A 271 10.36 6.68 -11.13
CA LEU A 271 10.17 8.02 -10.58
C LEU A 271 11.24 9.04 -11.03
N ALA A 272 12.15 8.64 -11.92
CA ALA A 272 13.23 9.48 -12.43
C ALA A 272 12.79 10.40 -13.60
#